data_AF-A0AAV2JCH3-F1
#
_entry.id   AF-A0AAV2JCH3-F1
#
_cell.length_a   1.000
_cell.length_b   1.000
_cell.length_c   1.000
_cell.angle_alpha   90.00
_cell.angle_beta   90.00
_cell.angle_gamma   90.00
#
_symmetry.space_group_name_H-M   'P 1'
#
loop_
_entity.id
_entity.type
_entity.pdbx_description
1 polymer ?
#
loop_
_entity_poly.entity_id
_entity_poly.type
_entity_poly.pdbx_seq_one_letter_code
_entity_poly.pdbx_strand_id
1 'polypeptide(L)'
;MSPSPATALQLSTVRGPAELRLRTREASKYSSRSRRRGRLLSFLVGQAKMAVYVSRRRMVQDQGEISPRALLVRMVQARLRLEFGLYRINGDQEGFEERWGFREREVRKQQSQFVV
;
A
#
# COMPACT_ATOMS: atom_id res chain seq x y z
N MET A 1 26.49 10.05 67.30
CA MET A 1 27.65 9.23 66.85
C MET A 1 27.09 7.90 66.34
N SER A 2 27.38 7.57 65.06
CA SER A 2 27.23 6.33 64.24
C SER A 2 26.64 5.01 64.82
N PRO A 3 26.22 3.99 64.01
CA PRO A 3 25.72 3.92 62.61
C PRO A 3 24.58 2.87 62.30
N SER A 4 24.07 2.86 61.04
CA SER A 4 23.49 1.73 60.22
C SER A 4 22.14 1.07 60.62
N PRO A 5 21.40 0.31 59.74
CA PRO A 5 21.71 -0.18 58.38
C PRO A 5 20.57 -0.12 57.32
N ALA A 6 20.99 -0.27 56.05
CA ALA A 6 20.33 -0.93 54.91
C ALA A 6 18.80 -1.12 54.92
N THR A 7 18.12 -0.72 53.83
CA THR A 7 17.14 -1.57 53.12
C THR A 7 16.83 -1.01 51.73
N ALA A 8 17.23 -1.81 50.73
CA ALA A 8 16.56 -2.02 49.44
C ALA A 8 16.53 -0.88 48.40
N LEU A 9 17.64 -0.78 47.67
CA LEU A 9 17.58 -0.87 46.21
C LEU A 9 16.67 -2.06 45.81
N GLN A 10 15.45 -1.78 45.35
CA GLN A 10 14.61 -2.75 44.65
C GLN A 10 14.48 -2.32 43.20
N LEU A 11 15.23 -3.05 42.38
CA LEU A 11 15.04 -3.22 40.96
C LEU A 11 13.56 -3.34 40.60
N SER A 12 13.10 -2.60 39.59
CA SER A 12 12.07 -3.13 38.70
C SER A 12 12.34 -2.76 37.26
N THR A 13 12.87 -3.77 36.57
CA THR A 13 12.52 -4.10 35.19
C THR A 13 13.08 -3.14 34.13
N VAL A 14 14.38 -3.31 33.88
CA VAL A 14 14.93 -3.20 32.52
C VAL A 14 14.08 -4.11 31.61
N ARG A 15 13.09 -3.52 30.92
CA ARG A 15 12.35 -4.21 29.85
C ARG A 15 13.34 -4.50 28.74
N GLY A 16 13.67 -5.78 28.58
CA GLY A 16 14.69 -6.21 27.62
C GLY A 16 14.38 -5.81 26.17
N PRO A 17 15.42 -5.67 25.32
CA PRO A 17 15.31 -5.22 23.94
C PRO A 17 14.60 -6.18 22.96
N ALA A 18 14.17 -7.36 23.43
CA ALA A 18 13.50 -8.36 22.61
C ALA A 18 12.04 -7.99 22.27
N GLU A 19 11.31 -7.41 23.22
CA GLU A 19 9.90 -7.01 23.07
C GLU A 19 9.73 -5.81 22.11
N LEU A 20 10.70 -4.89 22.08
CA LEU A 20 10.66 -3.74 21.18
C LEU A 20 10.87 -4.13 19.70
N ARG A 21 11.54 -5.26 19.44
CA ARG A 21 11.82 -5.76 18.07
C ARG A 21 10.62 -6.42 17.42
N LEU A 22 9.71 -7.00 18.20
CA LEU A 22 8.50 -7.62 17.65
C LEU A 22 7.46 -6.56 17.24
N ARG A 23 7.29 -5.49 18.04
CA ARG A 23 6.38 -4.37 17.70
C ARG A 23 6.81 -3.57 16.46
N THR A 24 8.11 -3.33 16.28
CA THR A 24 8.61 -2.57 15.11
C THR A 24 8.48 -3.37 13.80
N ARG A 25 8.55 -4.71 13.86
CA ARG A 25 8.41 -5.56 12.66
C ARG A 25 7.01 -5.49 12.06
N GLU A 26 5.96 -5.47 12.88
CA GLU A 26 4.57 -5.46 12.39
C GLU A 26 4.13 -4.09 11.87
N ALA A 27 4.55 -3.00 12.52
CA ALA A 27 4.27 -1.64 12.06
C ALA A 27 4.87 -1.35 10.66
N SER A 28 6.05 -1.93 10.36
CA SER A 28 6.71 -1.77 9.06
C SER A 28 5.93 -2.41 7.90
N LYS A 29 5.27 -3.56 8.15
CA LYS A 29 4.48 -4.30 7.15
C LYS A 29 3.15 -3.61 6.83
N TYR A 30 2.54 -2.97 7.83
CA TYR A 30 1.29 -2.22 7.64
C TYR A 30 1.52 -0.93 6.84
N SER A 31 2.64 -0.25 7.10
CA SER A 31 3.06 0.98 6.41
C SER A 31 3.47 0.77 4.94
N SER A 32 4.16 -0.33 4.62
CA SER A 32 4.59 -0.60 3.24
C SER A 32 3.43 -0.96 2.30
N ARG A 33 2.46 -1.73 2.80
CA ARG A 33 1.28 -2.16 2.02
C ARG A 33 0.30 -1.01 1.77
N SER A 34 0.09 -0.14 2.75
CA SER A 34 -0.70 1.09 2.57
C SER A 34 -0.03 2.03 1.57
N ARG A 35 1.29 2.15 1.62
CA ARG A 35 2.08 2.95 0.66
C ARG A 35 1.99 2.42 -0.77
N ARG A 36 1.90 1.09 -0.98
CA ARG A 36 1.69 0.51 -2.32
C ARG A 36 0.30 0.81 -2.86
N ARG A 37 -0.74 0.57 -2.06
CA ARG A 37 -2.13 0.89 -2.42
C ARG A 37 -2.30 2.39 -2.71
N GLY A 38 -1.68 3.25 -1.90
CA GLY A 38 -1.65 4.69 -2.12
C GLY A 38 -0.99 5.07 -3.44
N ARG A 39 0.15 4.45 -3.80
CA ARG A 39 0.80 4.71 -5.10
C ARG A 39 -0.07 4.32 -6.29
N LEU A 40 -0.74 3.16 -6.24
CA LEU A 40 -1.63 2.72 -7.31
C LEU A 40 -2.84 3.66 -7.44
N LEU A 41 -3.43 4.08 -6.32
CA LEU A 41 -4.53 5.03 -6.32
C LEU A 41 -4.10 6.39 -6.88
N SER A 42 -2.95 6.92 -6.45
CA SER A 42 -2.41 8.18 -6.98
C SER A 42 -2.14 8.10 -8.48
N PHE A 43 -1.64 6.95 -8.95
CA PHE A 43 -1.49 6.70 -10.38
C PHE A 43 -2.83 6.75 -11.11
N LEU A 44 -3.85 6.01 -10.65
CA LEU A 44 -5.18 5.98 -11.28
C LEU A 44 -5.84 7.36 -11.30
N VAL A 45 -5.74 8.12 -10.20
CA VAL A 45 -6.23 9.50 -10.12
C VAL A 45 -5.50 10.41 -11.10
N GLY A 46 -4.17 10.27 -11.21
CA GLY A 46 -3.37 11.00 -12.20
C GLY A 46 -3.81 10.70 -13.63
N GLN A 47 -4.00 9.42 -13.97
CA GLN A 47 -4.50 9.02 -15.30
C GLN A 47 -5.91 9.57 -15.57
N ALA A 48 -6.80 9.57 -14.57
CA ALA A 48 -8.16 10.10 -14.71
C ALA A 48 -8.15 11.60 -15.00
N LYS A 49 -7.33 12.38 -14.27
CA LYS A 49 -7.14 13.81 -14.51
C LYS A 49 -6.59 14.07 -15.91
N MET A 50 -5.60 13.30 -16.33
CA MET A 50 -5.02 13.40 -17.68
C MET A 50 -6.05 13.08 -18.76
N ALA A 51 -6.88 12.04 -18.58
CA ALA A 51 -7.92 11.70 -19.54
C ALA A 51 -8.95 12.82 -19.70
N VAL A 52 -9.38 13.45 -18.59
CA VAL A 52 -10.29 14.61 -18.63
C VAL A 52 -9.61 15.79 -19.34
N TYR A 53 -8.37 16.11 -18.99
CA TYR A 53 -7.62 17.20 -19.60
C TYR A 53 -7.48 17.02 -21.12
N VAL A 54 -7.04 15.84 -21.56
CA VAL A 54 -6.84 15.54 -22.99
C VAL A 54 -8.17 15.59 -23.75
N SER A 55 -9.24 15.04 -23.16
CA SER A 55 -10.56 15.05 -23.79
C SER A 55 -11.05 16.49 -23.99
N ARG A 56 -10.95 17.34 -22.96
CA ARG A 56 -11.31 18.77 -23.05
C ARG A 56 -10.43 19.52 -24.04
N ARG A 57 -9.13 19.26 -24.04
CA ARG A 57 -8.19 19.89 -24.98
C ARG A 57 -8.55 19.56 -26.43
N ARG A 58 -8.93 18.31 -26.72
CA ARG A 58 -9.36 17.89 -28.06
C ARG A 58 -10.64 18.59 -28.50
N MET A 59 -11.61 18.77 -27.60
CA MET A 59 -12.81 19.55 -27.89
C MET A 59 -12.48 21.00 -28.25
N VAL A 60 -11.58 21.65 -27.49
CA VAL A 60 -11.14 23.03 -27.78
C VAL A 60 -10.38 23.14 -29.10
N GLN A 61 -9.65 22.10 -29.48
CA GLN A 61 -8.86 22.05 -30.72
C GLN A 61 -9.67 21.54 -31.93
N ASP A 62 -10.98 21.34 -31.78
CA ASP A 62 -11.88 20.80 -32.81
C ASP A 62 -11.41 19.44 -33.39
N GLN A 63 -10.69 18.65 -32.58
CA GLN A 63 -10.15 17.33 -32.95
C GLN A 63 -11.15 16.17 -32.69
N GLY A 64 -12.42 16.51 -32.51
CA GLY A 64 -13.49 15.58 -32.14
C GLY A 64 -13.55 15.25 -30.65
N GLU A 65 -14.72 14.80 -30.22
CA GLU A 65 -14.97 14.41 -28.84
C GLU A 65 -14.49 12.98 -28.59
N ILE A 66 -13.78 12.78 -27.47
CA ILE A 66 -13.44 11.45 -26.96
C ILE A 66 -13.94 11.32 -25.53
N SER A 67 -14.60 10.21 -25.23
CA SER A 67 -15.06 9.94 -23.86
C SER A 67 -13.86 9.87 -22.90
N PRO A 68 -13.82 10.68 -21.83
CA PRO A 68 -12.74 10.63 -20.84
C PRO A 68 -12.60 9.26 -20.19
N ARG A 69 -13.72 8.54 -20.01
CA ARG A 69 -13.72 7.17 -19.47
C ARG A 69 -13.03 6.20 -20.43
N ALA A 70 -13.37 6.27 -21.72
CA ALA A 70 -12.76 5.42 -22.73
C ALA A 70 -11.25 5.70 -22.85
N LEU A 71 -10.86 6.98 -22.82
CA LEU A 71 -9.46 7.39 -22.84
C LEU A 71 -8.70 6.88 -21.61
N LEU A 72 -9.26 7.02 -20.41
CA LEU A 72 -8.67 6.49 -19.17
C LEU A 72 -8.43 4.98 -19.26
N VAL A 73 -9.43 4.20 -19.69
CA VAL A 73 -9.30 2.74 -19.83
C VAL A 73 -8.17 2.40 -20.79
N ARG A 74 -8.09 3.06 -21.95
CA ARG A 74 -7.02 2.83 -22.92
C ARG A 74 -5.64 3.19 -22.37
N MET A 75 -5.51 4.28 -21.62
CA MET A 75 -4.25 4.68 -20.99
C MET A 75 -3.78 3.65 -19.95
N VAL A 76 -4.70 3.20 -19.09
CA VAL A 76 -4.38 2.18 -18.07
C VAL A 76 -4.02 0.84 -18.73
N GLN A 77 -4.79 0.39 -19.73
CA GLN A 77 -4.48 -0.82 -20.48
C GLN A 77 -3.13 -0.76 -21.18
N ALA A 78 -2.82 0.36 -21.86
CA ALA A 78 -1.54 0.57 -22.52
C ALA A 78 -0.40 0.50 -21.51
N ARG A 79 -0.55 1.14 -20.35
CA ARG A 79 0.47 1.08 -19.28
C ARG A 79 0.66 -0.33 -18.74
N LEU A 80 -0.43 -1.05 -18.46
CA LEU A 80 -0.36 -2.43 -17.97
C LEU A 80 0.33 -3.37 -18.97
N ARG A 81 0.05 -3.22 -20.28
CA ARG A 81 0.71 -4.02 -21.32
C ARG A 81 2.21 -3.74 -21.40
N LEU A 82 2.61 -2.48 -21.32
CA LEU A 82 4.02 -2.09 -21.33
C LEU A 82 4.76 -2.63 -20.10
N GLU A 83 4.18 -2.46 -18.92
CA GLU A 83 4.75 -2.97 -17.67
C GLU A 83 4.83 -4.50 -17.71
N PHE A 84 3.76 -5.18 -18.13
CA PHE A 84 3.77 -6.64 -18.25
C PHE A 84 4.86 -7.12 -19.21
N GLY A 85 5.02 -6.45 -20.36
CA GLY A 85 6.11 -6.74 -21.29
C GLY A 85 7.49 -6.58 -20.64
N LEU A 86 7.72 -5.49 -19.92
CA LEU A 86 8.98 -5.24 -19.20
C LEU A 86 9.26 -6.34 -18.17
N TYR A 87 8.28 -6.64 -17.31
CA TYR A 87 8.40 -7.67 -16.29
C TYR A 87 8.61 -9.06 -16.89
N ARG A 88 7.93 -9.38 -18.01
CA ARG A 88 8.11 -10.62 -18.74
C ARG A 88 9.52 -10.76 -19.32
N ILE A 89 10.06 -9.70 -19.93
CA ILE A 89 11.44 -9.68 -20.47
C ILE A 89 12.46 -9.90 -19.34
N ASN A 90 12.21 -9.33 -18.16
CA ASN A 90 13.07 -9.49 -17.00
C ASN A 90 12.87 -10.82 -16.24
N GLY A 91 11.93 -11.67 -16.67
CA GLY A 91 11.60 -12.92 -15.98
C GLY A 91 10.93 -12.76 -14.61
N ASP A 92 10.45 -11.56 -14.26
CA ASP A 92 9.87 -11.23 -12.95
C ASP A 92 8.34 -11.12 -13.02
N GLN A 93 7.67 -12.22 -13.34
CA GLN A 93 6.21 -12.21 -13.43
C GLN A 93 5.53 -12.07 -12.07
N GLU A 94 6.15 -12.59 -11.00
CA GLU A 94 5.65 -12.45 -9.63
C GLU A 94 5.64 -10.98 -9.17
N GLY A 95 6.70 -10.22 -9.47
CA GLY A 95 6.77 -8.79 -9.15
C GLY A 95 5.68 -7.96 -9.84
N PHE A 96 5.29 -8.35 -11.05
CA PHE A 96 4.15 -7.75 -11.76
C PHE A 96 2.84 -8.03 -11.04
N GLU A 97 2.53 -9.29 -10.72
CA GLU A 97 1.32 -9.67 -9.99
C GLU A 97 1.25 -9.04 -8.60
N GLU A 98 2.39 -8.94 -7.93
CA GLU A 98 2.46 -8.31 -6.61
C GLU A 98 2.11 -6.83 -6.72
N ARG A 99 2.54 -6.15 -7.80
CA ARG A 99 2.36 -4.71 -8.04
C ARG A 99 0.99 -4.34 -8.58
N TRP A 100 0.48 -5.10 -9.54
CA TRP A 100 -0.73 -4.79 -10.30
C TRP A 100 -1.88 -5.76 -10.02
N GLY A 101 -1.56 -6.96 -9.55
CA GLY A 101 -2.55 -7.99 -9.22
C GLY A 101 -3.23 -7.73 -7.88
N PHE A 102 -4.42 -8.29 -7.76
CA PHE A 102 -5.18 -8.31 -6.52
C PHE A 102 -5.22 -9.73 -5.99
N ARG A 103 -4.53 -10.01 -4.86
CA ARG A 103 -4.80 -11.23 -4.10
C ARG A 103 -5.96 -10.96 -3.15
N GLU A 104 -7.10 -11.53 -3.49
CA GLU A 104 -8.21 -11.64 -2.56
C GLU A 104 -7.74 -12.46 -1.35
N ARG A 105 -7.81 -11.88 -0.16
CA ARG A 105 -7.63 -12.62 1.08
C ARG A 105 -9.00 -12.68 1.72
N GLU A 106 -9.54 -13.89 1.84
CA GLU A 106 -10.71 -14.16 2.67
C GLU A 106 -10.46 -13.58 4.06
N VAL A 107 -11.19 -12.51 4.40
CA VAL A 107 -11.25 -12.03 5.77
C VAL A 107 -12.22 -12.98 6.47
N ARG A 108 -11.70 -14.07 7.06
CA ARG A 108 -12.47 -14.86 8.02
C ARG A 108 -12.88 -13.91 9.15
N LYS A 109 -14.14 -13.48 9.13
CA LYS A 109 -14.78 -12.79 10.24
C LYS A 109 -14.81 -13.78 11.41
N GLN A 110 -13.89 -13.64 12.37
CA GLN A 110 -14.09 -14.21 13.70
C GLN A 110 -15.19 -13.37 14.37
N GLN A 111 -16.44 -13.73 14.13
CA GLN A 111 -17.51 -13.47 15.08
C GLN A 111 -17.42 -14.58 16.15
N SER A 112 -16.58 -14.37 17.15
CA SER A 112 -16.70 -15.12 18.41
C SER A 112 -17.71 -14.41 19.29
N GLN A 113 -18.85 -15.08 19.44
CA GLN A 113 -19.71 -15.18 20.63
C GLN A 113 -19.41 -14.18 21.76
N PHE A 114 -20.36 -13.27 21.98
CA PHE A 114 -20.83 -13.02 23.34
C PHE A 114 -22.27 -13.52 23.41
N VAL A 115 -22.41 -14.76 23.87
CA VAL A 115 -23.62 -15.26 24.53
C VAL A 115 -23.26 -15.26 26.01
N VAL A 116 -23.84 -14.34 26.78
CA VAL A 116 -24.29 -14.55 28.16
C VAL A 116 -25.49 -13.63 28.36
#